data_AF-A0A151SE68-F1
#
_entry.id   AF-A0A151SE68-F1
#
_cell.length_a   1.000
_cell.length_b   1.000
_cell.length_c   1.000
_cell.angle_alpha   90.00
_cell.angle_beta   90.00
_cell.angle_gamma   90.00
#
_symmetry.space_group_name_H-M   'P 1'
#
loop_
_entity.id
_entity.type
_entity.pdbx_description
1 polymer ?
#
loop_
_entity_poly.entity_id
_entity_poly.type
_entity_poly.pdbx_seq_one_letter_code
_entity_poly.pdbx_strand_id
1 'polypeptide(L)'
;MPLFMLKMIGDVEVRPTRMTLQLVDKFVKYHHGIIEDLLVKVDKFLLPVVFGVMDMEKDYEVSLILGRPFMKIAKVIIDVDVGKMKVWL
;
A
#
# COMPACT_ATOMS: atom_id res chain seq x y z
N MET A 1 -1.15 2.44 -2.99
CA MET A 1 0.13 2.95 -3.51
C MET A 1 -0.14 4.17 -4.39
N PRO A 2 0.67 5.24 -4.31
CA PRO A 2 0.57 6.38 -5.21
C PRO A 2 0.88 6.02 -6.66
N LEU A 3 0.19 6.65 -7.62
CA LEU A 3 0.39 6.44 -9.06
C LEU A 3 1.83 6.75 -9.50
N PHE A 4 2.49 7.71 -8.87
CA PHE A 4 3.89 8.02 -9.19
C PHE A 4 4.85 6.88 -8.83
N MET A 5 4.58 6.11 -7.76
CA MET A 5 5.40 4.96 -7.37
C MET A 5 5.25 3.82 -8.38
N LEU A 6 4.05 3.58 -8.89
CA LEU A 6 3.82 2.62 -9.98
C LEU A 6 4.71 2.95 -11.20
N LYS A 7 4.78 4.23 -11.59
CA LYS A 7 5.62 4.68 -12.71
C LYS A 7 7.12 4.44 -12.48
N MET A 8 7.57 4.38 -11.22
CA MET A 8 8.96 4.10 -10.86
C MET A 8 9.28 2.59 -10.86
N ILE A 9 8.32 1.75 -10.45
CA ILE A 9 8.49 0.29 -10.44
C ILE A 9 8.58 -0.23 -11.88
N GLY A 10 7.73 0.29 -12.77
CA GLY A 10 7.67 -0.13 -14.17
C GLY A 10 7.10 -1.54 -14.35
N ASP A 11 6.50 -1.80 -15.51
CA ASP A 11 6.08 -3.13 -15.98
C ASP A 11 5.27 -3.99 -14.97
N VAL A 12 4.28 -3.36 -14.32
CA VAL A 12 3.34 -4.04 -13.42
C VAL A 12 1.93 -3.96 -14.01
N GLU A 13 1.26 -5.12 -14.10
CA GLU A 13 -0.14 -5.18 -14.51
C GLU A 13 -1.03 -4.49 -13.46
N VAL A 14 -1.80 -3.49 -13.91
CA VAL A 14 -2.81 -2.83 -13.09
C VAL A 14 -4.18 -3.27 -13.58
N ARG A 15 -4.92 -3.97 -12.72
CA ARG A 15 -6.28 -4.40 -13.01
C ARG A 15 -7.27 -3.27 -12.71
N PRO A 16 -8.18 -2.93 -13.64
CA PRO A 16 -9.22 -1.96 -13.36
C PRO A 16 -10.07 -2.38 -12.16
N THR A 17 -10.46 -1.42 -11.33
CA THR A 17 -11.37 -1.64 -10.21
C THR A 17 -12.40 -0.52 -10.14
N ARG A 18 -13.58 -0.82 -9.58
CA ARG A 18 -14.62 0.18 -9.26
C ARG A 18 -14.56 0.63 -7.79
N MET A 19 -13.51 0.26 -7.07
CA MET A 19 -13.33 0.65 -5.68
C MET A 19 -13.09 2.16 -5.54
N THR A 20 -13.67 2.73 -4.50
CA THR A 20 -13.46 4.12 -4.07
C THR A 20 -12.95 4.15 -2.64
N LEU A 21 -12.18 5.17 -2.30
CA LEU A 21 -11.71 5.43 -0.95
C LEU A 21 -12.25 6.77 -0.48
N GLN A 22 -12.99 6.77 0.63
CA GLN A 22 -13.39 8.00 1.31
C GLN A 22 -12.36 8.32 2.41
N LEU A 23 -11.80 9.52 2.35
CA LEU A 23 -10.85 10.04 3.32
C LEU A 23 -11.56 10.69 4.51
N VAL A 24 -10.81 10.99 5.57
CA VAL A 24 -11.33 11.54 6.84
C VAL A 24 -11.96 12.93 6.64
N ASP A 25 -11.43 13.70 5.71
CA ASP A 25 -11.94 15.00 5.25
C ASP A 25 -13.16 14.88 4.30
N LYS A 26 -13.67 13.66 4.11
CA LYS A 26 -14.80 13.29 3.25
C LYS A 26 -14.52 13.42 1.75
N PHE A 27 -13.29 13.71 1.32
CA PHE A 27 -12.95 13.61 -0.09
C PHE A 27 -12.97 12.14 -0.52
N VAL A 28 -13.50 11.89 -1.72
CA VAL A 28 -13.51 10.57 -2.34
C VAL A 28 -12.41 10.52 -3.38
N LYS A 29 -11.49 9.56 -3.23
CA LYS A 29 -10.47 9.24 -4.22
C LYS A 29 -10.87 7.99 -4.98
N TYR A 30 -10.73 8.06 -6.29
CA TYR A 30 -10.96 6.94 -7.18
C TYR A 30 -9.64 6.19 -7.37
N HIS A 31 -9.71 4.86 -7.30
CA HIS A 31 -8.57 4.02 -7.62
C HIS A 31 -8.30 4.04 -9.13
N HIS A 32 -7.03 4.16 -9.50
CA HIS A 32 -6.58 3.91 -10.87
C HIS A 32 -6.71 2.42 -11.22
N GLY A 33 -6.53 1.55 -10.22
CA GLY A 33 -6.66 0.10 -10.35
C GLY A 33 -6.08 -0.61 -9.13
N ILE A 34 -5.93 -1.92 -9.24
CA ILE A 34 -5.34 -2.79 -8.23
C ILE A 34 -4.16 -3.53 -8.85
N ILE A 35 -3.10 -3.73 -8.06
CA ILE A 35 -1.98 -4.61 -8.37
C ILE A 35 -2.08 -5.79 -7.42
N GLU A 36 -2.14 -7.02 -7.94
CA GLU A 36 -2.31 -8.22 -7.12
C GLU A 36 -0.98 -8.96 -6.89
N ASP A 37 -0.06 -8.90 -7.84
CA ASP A 37 1.13 -9.75 -7.88
C ASP A 37 2.42 -9.01 -7.48
N LEU A 38 2.34 -8.03 -6.57
CA LEU A 38 3.53 -7.30 -6.10
C LEU A 38 4.14 -7.96 -4.87
N LEU A 39 5.42 -8.32 -4.96
CA LEU A 39 6.20 -8.75 -3.80
C LEU A 39 6.89 -7.55 -3.16
N VAL A 40 6.70 -7.38 -1.85
CA VAL A 40 7.35 -6.33 -1.06
C VAL A 40 8.36 -6.96 -0.13
N LYS A 41 9.59 -6.43 -0.16
CA LYS A 41 10.62 -6.78 0.80
C LYS A 41 10.49 -5.92 2.05
N VAL A 42 10.30 -6.55 3.20
CA VAL A 42 10.34 -5.90 4.52
C VAL A 42 11.38 -6.60 5.37
N ASP A 43 12.46 -5.88 5.70
CA ASP A 43 13.65 -6.46 6.32
C ASP A 43 14.18 -7.67 5.50
N LYS A 44 14.11 -8.88 6.05
CA LYS A 44 14.52 -10.13 5.40
C LYS A 44 13.39 -10.88 4.70
N PHE A 45 12.15 -10.42 4.81
CA PHE A 45 10.97 -11.12 4.33
C PHE A 45 10.51 -10.59 2.98
N LEU A 46 10.05 -11.49 2.12
CA LEU A 46 9.43 -11.16 0.83
C LEU A 46 7.98 -11.60 0.86
N LEU A 47 7.05 -10.64 0.82
CA LEU A 47 5.64 -10.89 1.08
C LEU A 47 4.79 -10.46 -0.11
N PRO A 48 3.78 -11.26 -0.52
CA PRO A 48 2.82 -10.84 -1.53
C PRO A 48 1.88 -9.78 -0.95
N VAL A 49 1.66 -8.71 -1.72
CA VAL A 49 0.82 -7.58 -1.32
C VAL A 49 -0.06 -7.14 -2.48
N VAL A 50 -1.35 -6.99 -2.18
CA VAL A 50 -2.31 -6.37 -3.09
C VAL A 50 -2.38 -4.87 -2.80
N PHE A 51 -2.11 -4.03 -3.80
CA PHE A 51 -2.17 -2.57 -3.67
C PHE A 51 -3.27 -1.96 -4.53
N GLY A 52 -4.13 -1.15 -3.92
CA GLY A 52 -4.93 -0.17 -4.66
C GLY A 52 -4.04 1.01 -5.09
N VAL A 53 -4.00 1.31 -6.39
CA VAL A 53 -3.27 2.45 -6.96
C VAL A 53 -4.17 3.68 -6.98
N MET A 54 -3.69 4.84 -6.54
CA MET A 54 -4.45 6.09 -6.53
C MET A 54 -3.57 7.26 -6.98
N ASP A 55 -4.17 8.22 -7.67
CA ASP A 55 -3.50 9.50 -7.95
C ASP A 55 -3.54 10.39 -6.71
N MET A 56 -2.37 10.64 -6.15
CA MET A 56 -2.17 11.43 -4.94
C MET A 56 -1.13 12.51 -5.26
N GLU A 57 -1.26 13.68 -4.65
CA GLU A 57 -0.27 14.74 -4.80
C GLU A 57 1.10 14.20 -4.39
N LYS A 58 2.12 14.55 -5.18
CA LYS A 58 3.51 14.20 -4.86
C LYS A 58 3.94 15.02 -3.65
N ASP A 59 3.77 14.44 -2.48
CA ASP A 59 4.43 14.88 -1.27
C ASP A 59 5.57 13.92 -0.91
N TYR A 60 6.67 14.44 -0.39
CA TYR A 60 7.81 13.63 0.04
C TYR A 60 7.45 12.78 1.28
N GLU A 61 6.34 13.09 1.94
CA GLU A 61 5.78 12.31 3.06
C GLU A 61 4.71 11.28 2.64
N VAL A 62 4.41 11.12 1.35
CA VAL A 62 3.34 10.20 0.93
C VAL A 62 3.67 8.77 1.35
N SER A 63 2.99 8.36 2.42
CA SER A 63 3.18 7.09 3.07
C SER A 63 2.38 5.99 2.38
N LEU A 64 2.97 4.80 2.27
CA LEU A 64 2.23 3.60 1.87
C LEU A 64 1.29 3.20 3.00
N ILE A 65 -0.01 3.17 2.71
CA ILE A 65 -1.01 2.65 3.65
C ILE A 65 -0.96 1.12 3.57
N LEU A 66 -0.47 0.49 4.63
CA LEU A 66 -0.51 -0.95 4.79
C LEU A 66 -1.84 -1.34 5.44
N GLY A 67 -2.68 -2.06 4.71
CA GLY A 67 -3.96 -2.51 5.23
C GLY A 67 -3.83 -3.65 6.25
N ARG A 68 -4.90 -3.90 7.01
CA ARG A 68 -5.02 -5.06 7.90
C ARG A 68 -4.72 -6.41 7.22
N PRO A 69 -5.11 -6.67 5.95
CA PRO A 69 -4.76 -7.91 5.27
C PRO A 69 -3.25 -8.14 5.19
N PHE A 70 -2.47 -7.13 4.81
CA PHE A 70 -1.00 -7.20 4.82
C PHE A 70 -0.47 -7.49 6.22
N MET A 71 -0.94 -6.73 7.21
CA MET A 71 -0.51 -6.89 8.60
C MET A 71 -0.77 -8.31 9.13
N LYS A 72 -1.92 -8.90 8.76
CA LYS A 72 -2.27 -10.26 9.11
C LYS A 72 -1.35 -11.28 8.45
N ILE A 73 -1.04 -11.11 7.16
CA ILE A 73 -0.11 -11.98 6.43
C ILE A 73 1.28 -11.90 7.05
N ALA A 74 1.81 -10.70 7.30
CA ALA A 74 3.17 -10.52 7.82
C ALA A 74 3.29 -10.76 9.35
N LYS A 75 2.19 -11.12 10.02
CA LYS A 75 2.10 -11.22 11.50
C LYS A 75 2.70 -9.97 12.18
N VAL A 76 2.26 -8.80 11.73
CA VAL A 76 2.80 -7.52 12.22
C VAL A 76 2.48 -7.33 13.71
N ILE A 77 3.49 -6.92 14.49
CA ILE A 77 3.31 -6.29 15.79
C ILE A 77 3.70 -4.82 15.66
N ILE A 78 2.82 -3.93 16.11
CA ILE A 78 3.02 -2.49 16.11
C ILE A 78 3.23 -2.04 17.55
N ASP A 79 4.40 -1.45 17.82
CA ASP A 79 4.68 -0.69 19.01
C ASP A 79 4.40 0.78 18.69
N VAL A 80 3.29 1.29 19.23
CA VAL A 80 2.79 2.64 18.94
C VAL A 80 3.65 3.70 19.63
N ASP A 81 4.05 3.44 20.88
CA ASP A 81 4.83 4.38 21.68
C ASP A 81 6.22 4.62 21.08
N VAL A 82 6.85 3.55 20.57
CA VAL A 82 8.18 3.62 19.94
C VAL A 82 8.10 3.94 18.43
N GLY A 83 6.89 3.91 17.84
CA GLY A 83 6.69 4.14 16.41
C GLY A 83 7.35 3.07 15.54
N LYS A 84 7.40 1.82 16.00
CA LYS A 84 8.07 0.71 15.31
C LYS A 84 7.11 -0.42 14.99
N MET A 85 7.34 -1.03 13.83
CA MET A 85 6.67 -2.24 13.39
C MET A 85 7.68 -3.39 13.32
N LYS A 86 7.27 -4.57 13.76
CA LYS A 86 8.01 -5.84 13.57
C LYS A 86 7.16 -6.80 12.76
N VAL A 87 7.77 -7.39 11.75
CA VAL A 87 7.23 -8.52 10.97
C VAL A 87 7.75 -9.81 11.60
N TRP A 88 6.85 -10.76 11.87
CA TRP A 88 7.18 -12.01 12.59
C TRP A 88 7.11 -13.25 11.73
N LEU A 89 6.50 -13.15 10.55
CA LEU A 89 6.42 -14.23 9.59
C LEU A 89 7.65 -14.20 8.69
#